data_AF-A0A8H5GPJ5-F1
#
_entry.id   AF-A0A8H5GPJ5-F1
#
_cell.length_a   1.000
_cell.length_b   1.000
_cell.length_c   1.000
_cell.angle_alpha   90.00
_cell.angle_beta   90.00
_cell.angle_gamma   90.00
#
_symmetry.space_group_name_H-M   'P 1'
#
loop_
_entity.id
_entity.type
_entity.pdbx_description
1 polymer ?
#
loop_
_entity_poly.entity_id
_entity_poly.type
_entity_poly.pdbx_seq_one_letter_code
_entity_poly.pdbx_strand_id
1 'polypeptide(L)'
;MKFLSVSLIASALAIGARADIDWNLHKFQAPGSSDSRGPCPGLNTLANHGFLPRNGKNVTAQLILDAINDGFNFRPINVNVAAAKVAVLTTDDPNFVTLEETGLYGSIEHDASLSRQDFHQGDGIHFNETIFETLANSNPGVDYYNITSAVAVLTERLNIQQAANPAIINTEKEFIFRARESSFYLATMGNVITGEAPKEFVNILFREQRLPLEEGWRPSKIPIDSSNFFTLAGKVQDLYGKVWEPSGSVKCPWIRDQPEGPVFFF
;
A
#
# COMPACT_ATOMS: atom_id res chain seq x y z
N MET A 1 39.44 15.31 50.91
CA MET A 1 38.42 14.48 50.21
C MET A 1 37.30 15.40 49.74
N LYS A 2 37.21 15.70 48.44
CA LYS A 2 36.07 16.37 47.81
C LYS A 2 35.31 15.31 47.02
N PHE A 3 34.07 15.01 47.42
CA PHE A 3 33.18 14.15 46.64
C PHE A 3 32.54 15.00 45.54
N LEU A 4 32.80 14.63 44.28
CA LEU A 4 32.11 15.14 43.10
C LEU A 4 30.77 14.40 42.98
N SER A 5 29.67 15.11 43.19
CA SER A 5 28.32 14.62 42.91
C SER A 5 28.06 14.69 41.39
N VAL A 6 28.12 13.55 40.72
CA VAL A 6 27.67 13.42 39.33
C VAL A 6 26.14 13.31 39.35
N SER A 7 25.45 14.33 38.85
CA SER A 7 24.00 14.25 38.60
C SER A 7 23.78 13.52 37.29
N LEU A 8 23.20 12.31 37.34
CA LEU A 8 22.64 11.65 36.18
C LEU A 8 21.40 12.43 35.71
N ILE A 9 21.47 13.03 34.53
CA ILE A 9 20.28 13.46 33.80
C ILE A 9 19.71 12.22 33.14
N ALA A 10 18.62 11.68 33.69
CA ALA A 10 17.84 10.64 33.04
C ALA A 10 17.05 11.29 31.89
N SER A 11 17.55 11.16 30.67
CA SER A 11 16.79 11.50 29.46
C SER A 11 15.66 10.47 29.29
N ALA A 12 14.45 10.85 29.70
CA ALA A 12 13.26 10.08 29.36
C ALA A 12 13.06 10.17 27.83
N LEU A 13 13.17 9.04 27.14
CA LEU A 13 12.67 8.87 25.78
C LEU A 13 11.15 9.05 25.84
N ALA A 14 10.68 10.27 25.58
CA ALA A 14 9.28 10.50 25.31
C ALA A 14 8.95 9.81 23.99
N ILE A 15 8.36 8.61 24.08
CA ILE A 15 7.57 8.04 22.99
C ILE A 15 6.43 9.03 22.79
N GLY A 16 6.59 9.97 21.86
CA GLY A 16 5.65 11.06 21.66
C GLY A 16 4.25 10.47 21.41
N ALA A 17 3.34 10.72 22.35
CA ALA A 17 1.93 10.45 22.15
C ALA A 17 1.49 11.21 20.89
N ARG A 18 0.87 10.49 19.96
CA ARG A 18 0.34 11.08 18.75
C ARG A 18 -0.73 12.11 19.14
N ALA A 19 -0.71 13.29 18.53
CA ALA A 19 -1.81 14.24 18.66
C ALA A 19 -3.10 13.60 18.13
N ASP A 20 -4.21 13.76 18.85
CA ASP A 20 -5.52 13.25 18.43
C ASP A 20 -5.89 13.81 17.04
N ILE A 21 -6.38 12.96 16.15
CA ILE A 21 -6.84 13.37 14.82
C ILE A 21 -8.15 14.15 15.00
N ASP A 22 -8.19 15.38 14.49
CA ASP A 22 -9.46 16.08 14.30
C ASP A 22 -10.17 15.53 13.05
N TRP A 23 -11.01 14.53 13.27
CA TRP A 23 -11.80 13.89 12.21
C TRP A 23 -12.76 14.86 11.50
N ASN A 24 -13.05 16.04 12.05
CA ASN A 24 -13.84 17.04 11.33
C ASN A 24 -13.11 17.61 10.11
N LEU A 25 -11.78 17.74 10.18
CA LEU A 25 -10.94 18.16 9.06
C LEU A 25 -10.77 17.04 8.03
N HIS A 26 -10.93 15.79 8.47
CA HIS A 26 -10.70 14.59 7.68
C HIS A 26 -11.98 13.80 7.34
N LYS A 27 -13.10 14.50 7.18
CA LYS A 27 -14.34 13.88 6.66
C LYS A 27 -14.11 13.36 5.24
N PHE A 28 -14.74 12.22 4.94
CA PHE A 28 -14.78 11.68 3.59
C PHE A 28 -15.45 12.67 2.64
N GLN A 29 -14.83 12.86 1.48
CA GLN A 29 -15.43 13.52 0.33
C GLN A 29 -15.08 12.69 -0.88
N ALA A 30 -16.10 12.26 -1.62
CA ALA A 30 -15.90 11.56 -2.88
C ALA A 30 -15.14 12.47 -3.86
N PRO A 31 -14.21 11.93 -4.66
CA PRO A 31 -13.47 12.72 -5.63
C PRO A 31 -14.42 13.28 -6.69
N GLY A 32 -14.23 14.56 -7.05
CA GLY A 32 -14.89 15.17 -8.20
C GLY A 32 -14.23 14.74 -9.52
N SER A 33 -14.86 15.09 -10.64
CA SER A 33 -14.36 14.73 -11.98
C SER A 33 -13.02 15.36 -12.36
N SER A 34 -12.59 16.42 -11.65
CA SER A 34 -11.29 17.08 -11.85
C SER A 34 -10.19 16.58 -10.91
N ASP A 35 -10.54 15.71 -9.96
CA ASP A 35 -9.64 15.22 -8.93
C ASP A 35 -8.94 13.95 -9.43
N SER A 36 -7.62 13.92 -9.25
CA SER A 36 -6.78 12.80 -9.69
C SER A 36 -6.76 11.69 -8.63
N ARG A 37 -6.87 10.45 -9.08
CA ARG A 37 -6.71 9.25 -8.25
C ARG A 37 -5.85 8.25 -9.00
N GLY A 38 -5.03 7.52 -8.24
CA GLY A 38 -4.11 6.53 -8.77
C GLY A 38 -4.61 5.09 -8.59
N PRO A 39 -3.74 4.11 -8.85
CA PRO A 39 -4.01 2.70 -8.60
C PRO A 39 -4.01 2.33 -7.11
N CYS A 40 -3.30 3.09 -6.26
CA CYS A 40 -3.17 2.79 -4.84
C CYS A 40 -4.44 3.18 -4.04
N PRO A 41 -5.20 2.22 -3.48
CA PRO A 41 -6.40 2.53 -2.68
C PRO A 41 -6.07 3.31 -1.40
N GLY A 42 -4.90 3.08 -0.82
CA GLY A 42 -4.43 3.80 0.37
C GLY A 42 -4.26 5.31 0.12
N LEU A 43 -3.49 5.69 -0.90
CA LEU A 43 -3.26 7.10 -1.24
C LEU A 43 -4.57 7.79 -1.68
N ASN A 44 -5.40 7.10 -2.45
CA ASN A 44 -6.71 7.60 -2.84
C ASN A 44 -7.61 7.89 -1.64
N THR A 45 -7.60 6.99 -0.64
CA THR A 45 -8.32 7.17 0.61
C THR A 45 -7.79 8.37 1.39
N LEU A 46 -6.47 8.52 1.50
CA LEU A 46 -5.86 9.67 2.17
C LEU A 46 -6.22 11.00 1.49
N ALA A 47 -6.31 11.04 0.16
CA ALA A 47 -6.79 12.21 -0.57
C ALA A 47 -8.29 12.45 -0.36
N ASN A 48 -9.14 11.41 -0.39
CA ASN A 48 -10.57 11.50 -0.11
C ASN A 48 -10.88 11.98 1.33
N HIS A 49 -9.93 11.84 2.24
CA HIS A 49 -10.00 12.32 3.61
C HIS A 49 -9.15 13.58 3.88
N GLY A 50 -8.54 14.18 2.85
CA GLY A 50 -7.79 15.43 3.00
C GLY A 50 -6.50 15.34 3.81
N PHE A 51 -5.94 14.14 4.02
CA PHE A 51 -4.56 13.97 4.49
C PHE A 51 -3.56 14.31 3.39
N LEU A 52 -3.94 14.01 2.14
CA LEU A 52 -3.31 14.55 0.93
C LEU A 52 -4.18 15.66 0.33
N PRO A 53 -3.64 16.51 -0.57
CA PRO A 53 -4.46 17.40 -1.37
C PRO A 53 -5.64 16.65 -2.00
N ARG A 54 -6.87 17.09 -1.73
CA ARG A 54 -8.09 16.38 -2.16
C ARG A 54 -8.19 16.22 -3.67
N ASN A 55 -7.62 17.16 -4.41
CA ASN A 55 -7.52 17.13 -5.87
C ASN A 55 -6.48 16.11 -6.40
N GLY A 56 -5.69 15.48 -5.53
CA GLY A 56 -4.69 14.47 -5.89
C GLY A 56 -3.54 14.99 -6.75
N LYS A 57 -3.23 16.29 -6.67
CA LYS A 57 -2.20 16.97 -7.49
C LYS A 57 -1.14 17.62 -6.60
N ASN A 58 0.03 17.90 -7.17
CA ASN A 58 1.18 18.53 -6.49
C ASN A 58 1.58 17.78 -5.20
N VAL A 59 1.55 16.45 -5.24
CA VAL A 59 1.85 15.60 -4.08
C VAL A 59 3.35 15.32 -4.04
N THR A 60 4.03 15.75 -2.99
CA THR A 60 5.46 15.46 -2.79
C THR A 60 5.65 14.13 -2.06
N ALA A 61 6.85 13.54 -2.15
CA ALA A 61 7.19 12.34 -1.40
C ALA A 61 7.02 12.52 0.13
N GLN A 62 7.32 13.72 0.66
CA GLN A 62 7.14 14.02 2.07
C GLN A 62 5.64 14.06 2.46
N LEU A 63 4.79 14.68 1.62
CA LEU A 63 3.34 14.69 1.86
C LEU A 63 2.76 13.27 1.89
N ILE A 64 3.25 12.36 1.03
CA ILE A 64 2.86 10.95 1.07
C ILE A 64 3.21 10.31 2.42
N LEU A 65 4.44 10.52 2.90
CA LEU A 65 4.90 9.93 4.16
C LEU A 65 4.14 10.47 5.37
N ASP A 66 3.92 11.79 5.41
CA ASP A 66 3.17 12.43 6.48
C ASP A 66 1.71 11.95 6.47
N ALA A 67 1.08 11.89 5.30
CA ALA A 67 -0.29 11.41 5.17
C ALA A 67 -0.44 9.93 5.54
N ILE A 68 0.54 9.07 5.25
CA ILE A 68 0.52 7.65 5.65
C ILE A 68 0.68 7.52 7.18
N ASN A 69 1.62 8.26 7.76
CA ASN A 69 1.83 8.29 9.21
C ASN A 69 0.59 8.81 9.94
N ASP A 70 -0.01 9.87 9.43
CA ASP A 70 -1.15 10.51 10.06
C ASP A 70 -2.45 9.72 9.76
N GLY A 71 -2.74 9.35 8.52
CA GLY A 71 -3.98 8.61 8.23
C GLY A 71 -4.02 7.21 8.86
N PHE A 72 -2.89 6.49 8.85
CA PHE A 72 -2.87 5.06 9.22
C PHE A 72 -2.08 4.71 10.47
N ASN A 73 -1.41 5.68 11.11
CA ASN A 73 -0.42 5.42 12.18
C ASN A 73 0.73 4.51 11.70
N PHE A 74 1.15 4.70 10.45
CA PHE A 74 2.18 3.90 9.80
C PHE A 74 3.45 4.74 9.64
N ARG A 75 4.49 4.39 10.40
CA ARG A 75 5.74 5.14 10.45
C ARG A 75 6.44 5.22 9.08
N PRO A 76 7.26 6.24 8.82
CA PRO A 76 8.05 6.35 7.60
C PRO A 76 9.20 5.32 7.60
N ILE A 77 8.86 4.04 7.46
CA ILE A 77 9.81 2.93 7.35
C ILE A 77 10.38 2.88 5.94
N ASN A 78 11.51 2.20 5.77
CA ASN A 78 12.27 2.20 4.51
C ASN A 78 11.44 1.85 3.27
N VAL A 79 10.46 0.93 3.35
CA VAL A 79 9.62 0.59 2.19
C VAL A 79 8.69 1.73 1.78
N ASN A 80 8.05 2.43 2.72
CA ASN A 80 7.18 3.57 2.39
C ASN A 80 8.02 4.76 1.93
N VAL A 81 9.19 4.98 2.52
CA VAL A 81 10.14 6.01 2.10
C VAL A 81 10.61 5.76 0.66
N ALA A 82 10.95 4.50 0.33
CA ALA A 82 11.33 4.14 -1.03
C ALA A 82 10.15 4.31 -2.00
N ALA A 83 8.96 3.80 -1.65
CA ALA A 83 7.77 3.91 -2.50
C ALA A 83 7.36 5.37 -2.75
N ALA A 84 7.38 6.24 -1.73
CA ALA A 84 7.07 7.66 -1.88
C ALA A 84 8.08 8.38 -2.79
N LYS A 85 9.36 7.99 -2.75
CA LYS A 85 10.39 8.54 -3.63
C LYS A 85 10.24 8.02 -5.06
N VAL A 86 9.92 6.75 -5.25
CA VAL A 86 9.66 6.19 -6.59
C VAL A 86 8.37 6.78 -7.16
N ALA A 87 7.36 7.05 -6.35
CA ALA A 87 6.12 7.69 -6.80
C ALA A 87 6.36 9.07 -7.44
N VAL A 88 7.28 9.89 -6.91
CA VAL A 88 7.60 11.18 -7.56
C VAL A 88 8.47 11.03 -8.81
N LEU A 89 8.99 9.85 -9.07
CA LEU A 89 9.71 9.53 -10.30
C LEU A 89 8.77 9.06 -11.42
N THR A 90 7.46 8.93 -11.19
CA THR A 90 6.54 8.46 -12.24
C THR A 90 6.03 9.57 -13.17
N THR A 91 6.56 10.79 -13.04
CA THR A 91 6.26 11.96 -13.85
C THR A 91 7.56 12.68 -14.24
N ASP A 92 7.49 13.61 -15.19
CA ASP A 92 8.62 14.44 -15.59
C ASP A 92 8.87 15.61 -14.62
N ASP A 93 7.94 15.88 -13.70
CA ASP A 93 8.15 16.88 -12.65
C ASP A 93 9.09 16.33 -11.54
N PRO A 94 10.18 17.03 -11.21
CA PRO A 94 11.18 16.51 -10.27
C PRO A 94 10.76 16.59 -8.80
N ASN A 95 9.66 17.26 -8.46
CA ASN A 95 9.31 17.60 -7.08
C ASN A 95 7.99 16.99 -6.61
N PHE A 96 7.03 16.82 -7.51
CA PHE A 96 5.70 16.37 -7.15
C PHE A 96 5.08 15.47 -8.22
N VAL A 97 4.08 14.70 -7.79
CA VAL A 97 3.30 13.81 -8.64
C VAL A 97 1.81 14.13 -8.53
N THR A 98 1.09 13.89 -9.62
CA THR A 98 -0.36 13.76 -9.66
C THR A 98 -0.72 12.30 -9.45
N LEU A 99 -1.60 11.96 -8.51
CA LEU A 99 -1.82 10.56 -8.08
C LEU A 99 -2.06 9.56 -9.23
N GLU A 100 -2.76 9.93 -10.29
CA GLU A 100 -2.94 9.12 -11.49
C GLU A 100 -1.61 8.70 -12.14
N GLU A 101 -0.60 9.56 -12.15
CA GLU A 101 0.72 9.31 -12.72
C GLU A 101 1.49 8.22 -11.95
N THR A 102 1.14 7.95 -10.68
CA THR A 102 1.68 6.79 -9.95
C THR A 102 1.30 5.47 -10.62
N GLY A 103 0.33 5.51 -11.54
CA GLY A 103 -0.07 4.48 -12.49
C GLY A 103 0.96 4.07 -13.54
N LEU A 104 2.17 4.65 -13.54
CA LEU A 104 3.21 4.34 -14.52
C LEU A 104 3.62 2.85 -14.47
N TYR A 105 3.15 2.09 -15.46
CA TYR A 105 3.40 0.66 -15.56
C TYR A 105 4.90 0.35 -15.62
N GLY A 106 5.32 -0.63 -14.81
CA GLY A 106 6.72 -1.03 -14.70
C GLY A 106 7.52 -0.25 -13.67
N SER A 107 6.95 0.79 -13.07
CA SER A 107 7.52 1.42 -11.88
C SER A 107 7.14 0.60 -10.63
N ILE A 108 6.29 1.15 -9.76
CA ILE A 108 5.58 0.40 -8.71
C ILE A 108 4.46 -0.43 -9.34
N GLU A 109 3.66 0.17 -10.23
CA GLU A 109 2.53 -0.52 -10.85
C GLU A 109 2.93 -1.78 -11.62
N HIS A 110 2.12 -2.81 -11.43
CA HIS A 110 2.39 -4.16 -11.89
C HIS A 110 1.13 -4.98 -12.19
N ASP A 111 1.35 -6.07 -12.92
CA ASP A 111 0.33 -7.07 -13.25
C ASP A 111 -0.11 -7.92 -12.04
N ALA A 112 -1.21 -8.66 -12.23
CA ALA A 112 -1.85 -9.52 -11.23
C ALA A 112 -2.30 -8.76 -9.98
N SER A 113 -2.76 -7.51 -10.17
CA SER A 113 -3.29 -6.66 -9.13
C SER A 113 -4.54 -7.25 -8.45
N LEU A 114 -4.74 -6.85 -7.19
CA LEU A 114 -5.87 -7.30 -6.35
C LEU A 114 -7.22 -6.70 -6.78
N SER A 115 -7.21 -5.57 -7.48
CA SER A 115 -8.44 -4.82 -7.81
C SER A 115 -8.39 -4.02 -9.11
N ARG A 116 -7.29 -4.08 -9.87
CA ARG A 116 -7.06 -3.34 -11.13
C ARG A 116 -6.80 -4.34 -12.25
N GLN A 117 -7.11 -3.96 -13.50
CA GLN A 117 -6.78 -4.77 -14.67
C GLN A 117 -5.27 -4.69 -14.96
N ASP A 118 -4.69 -5.74 -15.54
CA ASP A 118 -3.31 -5.69 -16.04
C ASP A 118 -3.17 -4.68 -17.19
N PHE A 119 -2.01 -4.01 -17.28
CA PHE A 119 -1.78 -2.88 -18.19
C PHE A 119 -2.05 -3.23 -19.67
N HIS A 120 -1.63 -4.42 -20.10
CA HIS A 120 -1.82 -4.87 -21.48
C HIS A 120 -3.24 -5.36 -21.80
N GLN A 121 -4.13 -5.38 -20.81
CA GLN A 121 -5.51 -5.84 -20.96
C GLN A 121 -6.55 -4.72 -20.75
N GLY A 122 -6.15 -3.55 -20.23
CA GLY A 122 -7.06 -2.42 -20.09
C GLY A 122 -6.65 -1.43 -19.02
N ASP A 123 -7.64 -0.99 -18.24
CA ASP A 123 -7.49 0.05 -17.22
C ASP A 123 -6.82 -0.47 -15.94
N GLY A 124 -5.53 -0.14 -15.80
CA GLY A 124 -4.72 -0.47 -14.63
C GLY A 124 -4.81 0.53 -13.47
N ILE A 125 -5.65 1.57 -13.55
CA ILE A 125 -5.72 2.64 -12.55
C ILE A 125 -6.97 2.51 -11.70
N HIS A 126 -8.13 2.30 -12.34
CA HIS A 126 -9.41 2.33 -11.63
C HIS A 126 -9.77 0.99 -10.98
N PHE A 127 -10.52 1.08 -9.87
CA PHE A 127 -11.06 -0.09 -9.20
C PHE A 127 -11.97 -0.90 -10.15
N ASN A 128 -11.79 -2.21 -10.15
CA ASN A 128 -12.57 -3.17 -10.92
C ASN A 128 -13.16 -4.23 -10.00
N GLU A 129 -14.49 -4.23 -9.85
CA GLU A 129 -15.21 -5.14 -8.95
C GLU A 129 -14.96 -6.60 -9.33
N THR A 130 -15.00 -6.95 -10.62
CA THR A 130 -14.78 -8.33 -11.09
C THR A 130 -13.38 -8.84 -10.74
N ILE A 131 -12.35 -7.99 -10.80
CA ILE A 131 -11.01 -8.36 -10.34
C ILE A 131 -10.99 -8.54 -8.82
N PHE A 132 -11.61 -7.61 -8.10
CA PHE A 132 -11.65 -7.61 -6.63
C PHE A 132 -12.46 -8.76 -6.03
N GLU A 133 -13.42 -9.35 -6.77
CA GLU A 133 -14.22 -10.49 -6.33
C GLU A 133 -13.36 -11.68 -5.84
N THR A 134 -12.15 -11.86 -6.39
CA THR A 134 -11.21 -12.90 -5.90
C THR A 134 -10.85 -12.67 -4.43
N LEU A 135 -10.53 -11.43 -4.06
CA LEU A 135 -10.25 -11.06 -2.67
C LEU A 135 -11.55 -11.04 -1.85
N ALA A 136 -12.61 -10.42 -2.37
CA ALA A 136 -13.91 -10.27 -1.69
C ALA A 136 -14.47 -11.62 -1.19
N ASN A 137 -14.35 -12.67 -2.02
CA ASN A 137 -14.87 -14.01 -1.74
C ASN A 137 -13.88 -14.93 -1.01
N SER A 138 -12.67 -14.47 -0.72
CA SER A 138 -11.66 -15.28 -0.05
C SER A 138 -11.96 -15.51 1.44
N ASN A 139 -11.35 -16.54 2.03
CA ASN A 139 -11.53 -16.95 3.42
C ASN A 139 -13.01 -17.23 3.80
N PRO A 140 -13.71 -18.13 3.09
CA PRO A 140 -15.14 -18.37 3.34
C PRO A 140 -15.38 -18.92 4.75
N GLY A 141 -16.52 -18.57 5.35
CA GLY A 141 -16.92 -19.02 6.68
C GLY A 141 -16.44 -18.13 7.84
N VAL A 142 -15.60 -17.12 7.57
CA VAL A 142 -15.18 -16.10 8.54
C VAL A 142 -15.30 -14.68 7.96
N ASP A 143 -15.29 -13.68 8.83
CA ASP A 143 -15.53 -12.25 8.54
C ASP A 143 -14.24 -11.41 8.46
N TYR A 144 -13.08 -12.06 8.38
CA TYR A 144 -11.77 -11.41 8.24
C TYR A 144 -10.93 -12.02 7.12
N TYR A 145 -9.98 -11.24 6.60
CA TYR A 145 -8.86 -11.73 5.80
C TYR A 145 -7.67 -11.99 6.71
N ASN A 146 -6.84 -12.97 6.36
CA ASN A 146 -5.60 -13.28 7.05
C ASN A 146 -4.46 -13.57 6.07
N ILE A 147 -3.27 -13.90 6.59
CA ILE A 147 -2.09 -14.24 5.79
C ILE A 147 -2.40 -15.37 4.78
N THR A 148 -3.07 -16.43 5.21
CA THR A 148 -3.35 -17.59 4.36
C THR A 148 -4.33 -17.24 3.23
N SER A 149 -5.39 -16.49 3.54
CA SER A 149 -6.33 -16.05 2.50
C SER A 149 -5.70 -15.04 1.54
N ALA A 150 -4.84 -14.15 2.04
CA ALA A 150 -4.10 -13.21 1.21
C ALA A 150 -3.21 -13.95 0.21
N VAL A 151 -2.45 -14.96 0.65
CA VAL A 151 -1.62 -15.77 -0.25
C VAL A 151 -2.46 -16.55 -1.26
N ALA A 152 -3.58 -17.14 -0.84
CA ALA A 152 -4.48 -17.82 -1.76
C ALA A 152 -4.97 -16.88 -2.88
N VAL A 153 -5.31 -15.63 -2.54
CA VAL A 153 -5.72 -14.61 -3.51
C VAL A 153 -4.56 -14.22 -4.43
N LEU A 154 -3.35 -14.01 -3.90
CA LEU A 154 -2.18 -13.69 -4.71
C LEU A 154 -1.84 -14.79 -5.72
N THR A 155 -1.95 -16.05 -5.32
CA THR A 155 -1.77 -17.21 -6.20
C THR A 155 -2.87 -17.26 -7.26
N GLU A 156 -4.13 -17.11 -6.87
CA GLU A 156 -5.26 -17.17 -7.81
C GLU A 156 -5.22 -16.05 -8.85
N ARG A 157 -4.97 -14.81 -8.41
CA ARG A 157 -4.83 -13.65 -9.31
C ARG A 157 -3.69 -13.83 -10.31
N LEU A 158 -2.54 -14.35 -9.87
CA LEU A 158 -1.43 -14.65 -10.76
C LEU A 158 -1.77 -15.77 -11.75
N ASN A 159 -2.41 -16.85 -11.32
CA ASN A 159 -2.80 -17.96 -12.20
C ASN A 159 -3.78 -17.51 -13.28
N ILE A 160 -4.79 -16.70 -12.90
CA ILE A 160 -5.74 -16.10 -13.84
C ILE A 160 -4.99 -15.29 -14.90
N GLN A 161 -4.04 -14.46 -14.48
CA GLN A 161 -3.31 -13.60 -15.41
C GLN A 161 -2.27 -14.34 -16.25
N GLN A 162 -1.61 -15.36 -15.72
CA GLN A 162 -0.73 -16.22 -16.53
C GLN A 162 -1.49 -16.93 -17.65
N ALA A 163 -2.76 -17.26 -17.44
CA ALA A 163 -3.61 -17.86 -18.47
C ALA A 163 -4.16 -16.84 -19.47
N ALA A 164 -4.49 -15.62 -19.02
CA ALA A 164 -5.21 -14.63 -19.82
C ALA A 164 -4.34 -13.51 -20.43
N ASN A 165 -3.15 -13.24 -19.87
CA ASN A 165 -2.26 -12.16 -20.26
C ASN A 165 -0.92 -12.73 -20.79
N PRO A 166 -0.77 -12.91 -22.12
CA PRO A 166 0.48 -13.39 -22.71
C PRO A 166 1.69 -12.45 -22.48
N ALA A 167 1.44 -11.20 -22.10
CA ALA A 167 2.46 -10.18 -21.85
C ALA A 167 2.77 -10.00 -20.35
N ILE A 168 2.26 -10.90 -19.48
CA ILE A 168 2.40 -10.78 -18.03
C ILE A 168 3.87 -10.65 -17.61
N ILE A 169 4.12 -9.70 -16.71
CA ILE A 169 5.39 -9.57 -16.02
C ILE A 169 5.26 -10.16 -14.61
N ASN A 170 6.08 -11.16 -14.31
CA ASN A 170 6.10 -11.81 -13.01
C ASN A 170 7.53 -12.17 -12.61
N THR A 171 8.25 -11.15 -12.15
CA THR A 171 9.62 -11.26 -11.63
C THR A 171 9.61 -11.21 -10.10
N GLU A 172 10.78 -11.31 -9.48
CA GLU A 172 10.92 -11.15 -8.03
C GLU A 172 10.41 -9.79 -7.53
N LYS A 173 10.47 -8.73 -8.37
CA LYS A 173 9.90 -7.42 -8.03
C LYS A 173 8.39 -7.50 -7.80
N GLU A 174 7.64 -8.05 -8.75
CA GLU A 174 6.19 -8.16 -8.66
C GLU A 174 5.77 -9.11 -7.53
N PHE A 175 6.54 -10.17 -7.29
CA PHE A 175 6.36 -11.02 -6.11
C PHE A 175 6.45 -10.22 -4.80
N ILE A 176 7.52 -9.44 -4.64
CA ILE A 176 7.74 -8.64 -3.43
C ILE A 176 6.65 -7.58 -3.27
N PHE A 177 6.27 -6.89 -4.34
CA PHE A 177 5.28 -5.79 -4.29
C PHE A 177 3.90 -6.32 -3.95
N ARG A 178 3.39 -7.33 -4.66
CA ARG A 178 2.08 -7.96 -4.36
C ARG A 178 1.98 -8.49 -2.93
N ALA A 179 3.04 -9.12 -2.42
CA ALA A 179 3.08 -9.62 -1.04
C ALA A 179 3.06 -8.49 0.00
N ARG A 180 3.79 -7.40 -0.26
CA ARG A 180 3.82 -6.21 0.62
C ARG A 180 2.50 -5.46 0.59
N GLU A 181 1.86 -5.33 -0.56
CA GLU A 181 0.53 -4.73 -0.71
C GLU A 181 -0.54 -5.47 0.05
N SER A 182 -0.50 -6.80 0.01
CA SER A 182 -1.38 -7.61 0.86
C SER A 182 -1.12 -7.37 2.34
N SER A 183 0.15 -7.23 2.72
CA SER A 183 0.53 -6.90 4.10
C SER A 183 0.09 -5.49 4.51
N PHE A 184 0.05 -4.53 3.57
CA PHE A 184 -0.42 -3.17 3.84
C PHE A 184 -1.89 -3.15 4.24
N TYR A 185 -2.79 -3.80 3.49
CA TYR A 185 -4.21 -3.79 3.88
C TYR A 185 -4.44 -4.59 5.18
N LEU A 186 -3.74 -5.71 5.38
CA LEU A 186 -3.84 -6.49 6.62
C LEU A 186 -3.39 -5.68 7.85
N ALA A 187 -2.33 -4.88 7.70
CA ALA A 187 -1.81 -4.04 8.77
C ALA A 187 -2.68 -2.80 9.04
N THR A 188 -3.08 -2.08 7.99
CA THR A 188 -3.75 -0.78 8.11
C THR A 188 -5.24 -0.91 8.40
N MET A 189 -5.92 -1.90 7.82
CA MET A 189 -7.35 -2.17 8.07
C MET A 189 -7.56 -3.24 9.15
N GLY A 190 -6.49 -3.70 9.79
CA GLY A 190 -6.55 -4.80 10.74
C GLY A 190 -5.55 -4.66 11.86
N ASN A 191 -4.87 -5.75 12.17
CA ASN A 191 -3.86 -5.82 13.22
C ASN A 191 -2.54 -6.33 12.65
N VAL A 192 -1.52 -5.46 12.65
CA VAL A 192 -0.19 -5.79 12.12
C VAL A 192 0.50 -6.97 12.83
N ILE A 193 0.13 -7.28 14.08
CA ILE A 193 0.72 -8.38 14.85
C ILE A 193 0.11 -9.73 14.44
N THR A 194 -1.21 -9.80 14.33
CA THR A 194 -1.91 -11.04 13.96
C THR A 194 -1.97 -11.26 12.45
N GLY A 195 -1.93 -10.17 11.67
CA GLY A 195 -2.14 -10.22 10.23
C GLY A 195 -3.58 -10.52 9.85
N GLU A 196 -4.54 -10.14 10.70
CA GLU A 196 -5.98 -10.29 10.45
C GLU A 196 -6.63 -8.92 10.27
N ALA A 197 -7.46 -8.77 9.23
CA ALA A 197 -8.22 -7.55 8.96
C ALA A 197 -9.69 -7.88 8.68
N PRO A 198 -10.66 -7.21 9.34
CA PRO A 198 -12.08 -7.38 9.04
C PRO A 198 -12.36 -7.14 7.56
N LYS A 199 -13.13 -8.04 6.94
CA LYS A 199 -13.48 -7.95 5.51
C LYS A 199 -14.24 -6.67 5.20
N GLU A 200 -15.10 -6.22 6.10
CA GLU A 200 -15.85 -4.97 5.97
C GLU A 200 -14.90 -3.77 5.74
N PHE A 201 -13.85 -3.65 6.56
CA PHE A 201 -12.91 -2.53 6.47
C PHE A 201 -12.10 -2.56 5.18
N VAL A 202 -11.62 -3.74 4.79
CA VAL A 202 -10.85 -3.90 3.55
C VAL A 202 -11.75 -3.67 2.32
N ASN A 203 -12.99 -4.15 2.34
CA ASN A 203 -13.93 -3.92 1.26
C ASN A 203 -14.22 -2.43 1.05
N ILE A 204 -14.43 -1.67 2.14
CA ILE A 204 -14.64 -0.22 2.08
C ILE A 204 -13.39 0.49 1.57
N LEU A 205 -12.20 0.10 2.03
CA LEU A 205 -10.93 0.66 1.54
C LEU A 205 -10.80 0.51 0.01
N PHE A 206 -11.13 -0.66 -0.54
CA PHE A 206 -10.96 -0.90 -1.97
C PHE A 206 -12.11 -0.33 -2.82
N ARG A 207 -13.37 -0.58 -2.44
CA ARG A 207 -14.55 -0.19 -3.22
C ARG A 207 -14.86 1.31 -3.13
N GLU A 208 -14.72 1.88 -1.94
CA GLU A 208 -15.12 3.27 -1.68
C GLU A 208 -13.90 4.20 -1.55
N GLN A 209 -12.71 3.62 -1.31
CA GLN A 209 -11.49 4.39 -1.02
C GLN A 209 -11.76 5.39 0.11
N ARG A 210 -12.35 4.86 1.19
CA ARG A 210 -12.82 5.57 2.37
C ARG A 210 -12.26 4.89 3.62
N LEU A 211 -11.98 5.69 4.66
CA LEU A 211 -11.70 5.16 5.99
C LEU A 211 -13.01 4.69 6.64
N PRO A 212 -13.11 3.44 7.16
CA PRO A 212 -14.35 2.88 7.70
C PRO A 212 -14.69 3.39 9.11
N LEU A 213 -14.71 4.72 9.28
CA LEU A 213 -14.86 5.36 10.60
C LEU A 213 -16.25 5.10 11.22
N GLU A 214 -17.28 4.99 10.39
CA GLU A 214 -18.66 4.70 10.81
C GLU A 214 -18.83 3.24 11.21
N GLU A 215 -18.08 2.35 10.55
CA GLU A 215 -18.00 0.92 10.78
C GLU A 215 -17.07 0.57 11.97
N GLY A 216 -16.49 1.60 12.61
CA GLY A 216 -15.70 1.46 13.83
C GLY A 216 -14.21 1.27 13.62
N TRP A 217 -13.71 1.32 12.38
CA TRP A 217 -12.27 1.36 12.13
C TRP A 217 -11.67 2.62 12.72
N ARG A 218 -10.47 2.48 13.29
CA ARG A 218 -9.60 3.57 13.72
C ARG A 218 -8.17 3.22 13.33
N PRO A 219 -7.27 4.21 13.17
CA PRO A 219 -5.86 3.94 12.98
C PRO A 219 -5.33 2.97 14.05
N SER A 220 -4.39 2.12 13.67
CA SER A 220 -3.84 1.10 14.57
C SER A 220 -3.42 1.73 15.90
N LYS A 221 -3.82 1.10 17.03
CA LYS A 221 -3.43 1.56 18.38
C LYS A 221 -1.93 1.39 18.62
N ILE A 222 -1.29 0.45 17.93
CA ILE A 222 0.15 0.23 17.95
C ILE A 222 0.71 0.83 16.65
N PRO A 223 1.70 1.73 16.70
CA PRO A 223 2.31 2.25 15.48
C PRO A 223 2.79 1.11 14.58
N ILE A 224 2.43 1.15 13.30
CA ILE A 224 2.97 0.21 12.32
C ILE A 224 4.40 0.69 12.01
N ASP A 225 5.38 -0.11 12.40
CA ASP A 225 6.80 0.22 12.32
C ASP A 225 7.58 -0.86 11.56
N SER A 226 8.89 -0.68 11.40
CA SER A 226 9.71 -1.61 10.61
C SER A 226 9.67 -3.01 11.20
N SER A 227 9.66 -3.15 12.53
CA SER A 227 9.74 -4.45 13.18
C SER A 227 8.47 -5.25 12.97
N ASN A 228 7.32 -4.67 13.31
CA ASN A 228 6.05 -5.39 13.20
C ASN A 228 5.61 -5.57 11.74
N PHE A 229 5.82 -4.58 10.87
CA PHE A 229 5.42 -4.68 9.48
C PHE A 229 6.25 -5.72 8.71
N PHE A 230 7.59 -5.72 8.86
CA PHE A 230 8.40 -6.72 8.18
C PHE A 230 8.24 -8.13 8.77
N THR A 231 7.82 -8.26 10.03
CA THR A 231 7.41 -9.56 10.58
C THR A 231 6.16 -10.09 9.88
N LEU A 232 5.14 -9.25 9.68
CA LEU A 232 3.94 -9.64 8.93
C LEU A 232 4.26 -9.92 7.47
N ALA A 233 4.95 -9.00 6.79
CA ALA A 233 5.28 -9.12 5.38
C ALA A 233 6.18 -10.32 5.10
N GLY A 234 7.13 -10.63 5.99
CA GLY A 234 7.95 -11.84 5.90
C GLY A 234 7.12 -13.12 5.91
N LYS A 235 6.11 -13.23 6.78
CA LYS A 235 5.21 -14.39 6.80
C LYS A 235 4.41 -14.54 5.50
N VAL A 236 3.92 -13.43 4.94
CA VAL A 236 3.20 -13.45 3.65
C VAL A 236 4.15 -13.86 2.53
N GLN A 237 5.35 -13.28 2.46
CA GLN A 237 6.37 -13.61 1.46
C GLN A 237 6.83 -15.07 1.57
N ASP A 238 7.14 -15.56 2.77
CA ASP A 238 7.58 -16.94 3.00
C ASP A 238 6.51 -17.96 2.59
N LEU A 239 5.22 -17.65 2.82
CA LEU A 239 4.13 -18.53 2.43
C LEU A 239 3.86 -18.45 0.92
N TYR A 240 3.86 -17.25 0.34
CA TYR A 240 3.64 -17.06 -1.09
C TYR A 240 4.78 -17.65 -1.93
N GLY A 241 6.02 -17.53 -1.47
CA GLY A 241 7.22 -18.06 -2.15
C GLY A 241 7.25 -19.59 -2.25
N LYS A 242 6.44 -20.31 -1.47
CA LYS A 242 6.30 -21.78 -1.60
C LYS A 242 5.46 -22.21 -2.79
N VAL A 243 4.68 -21.29 -3.35
CA VAL A 243 3.70 -21.53 -4.43
C VAL A 243 3.85 -20.54 -5.58
N TRP A 244 4.97 -19.81 -5.60
CA TRP A 244 5.28 -18.79 -6.59
C TRP A 244 6.56 -19.15 -7.32
N GLU A 245 6.58 -18.90 -8.62
CA GLU A 245 7.76 -19.00 -9.47
C GLU A 245 7.76 -17.83 -10.47
N PRO A 246 8.92 -17.32 -10.90
CA PRO A 246 8.98 -16.30 -11.93
C PRO A 246 8.43 -16.82 -13.26
N SER A 247 7.68 -15.99 -13.98
CA SER A 247 7.03 -16.36 -15.25
C SER A 247 6.94 -15.18 -16.21
N GLY A 248 6.50 -15.45 -17.44
CA GLY A 248 6.48 -14.47 -18.52
C GLY A 248 7.79 -14.44 -19.31
N SER A 249 7.85 -13.53 -20.30
CA SER A 249 9.03 -13.37 -21.16
C SER A 249 10.18 -12.64 -20.49
N VAL A 250 9.89 -11.76 -19.52
CA VAL A 250 10.86 -11.05 -18.70
C VAL A 250 10.97 -11.74 -17.35
N LYS A 251 12.18 -12.16 -16.96
CA LYS A 251 12.43 -12.89 -15.71
C LYS A 251 13.27 -12.13 -14.70
N CYS A 252 14.12 -11.21 -15.15
CA CYS A 252 14.91 -10.36 -14.25
C CYS A 252 14.07 -9.17 -13.78
N PRO A 253 14.12 -8.82 -12.48
CA PRO A 253 13.53 -7.61 -11.95
C PRO A 253 13.89 -6.38 -12.78
N TRP A 254 12.92 -5.50 -12.98
CA TRP A 254 13.13 -4.25 -13.69
C TRP A 254 12.28 -3.11 -13.14
N ILE A 255 12.74 -1.87 -13.33
CA ILE A 255 11.96 -0.68 -13.01
C ILE A 255 12.02 0.34 -14.14
N ARG A 256 10.91 1.05 -14.33
CA ARG A 256 10.85 2.31 -15.08
C ARG A 256 10.75 3.46 -14.06
N ASP A 257 11.67 4.40 -14.14
CA ASP A 257 11.84 5.48 -13.18
C ASP A 257 11.47 6.87 -13.73
N GLN A 258 10.82 6.95 -14.89
CA GLN A 258 10.20 8.15 -15.47
C GLN A 258 9.34 7.79 -16.68
N PRO A 259 8.36 8.64 -17.06
CA PRO A 259 7.66 8.52 -18.33
C PRO A 259 8.65 8.46 -19.49
N GLU A 260 8.43 7.56 -20.44
CA GLU A 260 9.28 7.39 -21.65
C GLU A 260 10.77 7.10 -21.40
N GLY A 261 11.20 6.96 -20.14
CA GLY A 261 12.58 6.72 -19.76
C GLY A 261 13.09 5.29 -20.00
N PRO A 262 14.40 5.07 -19.76
CA PRO A 262 15.00 3.75 -19.86
C PRO A 262 14.41 2.79 -18.82
N VAL A 263 14.51 1.49 -19.14
CA VAL A 263 14.20 0.41 -18.20
C VAL A 263 15.50 -0.07 -17.57
N PHE A 264 15.55 -0.12 -16.25
CA PHE A 264 16.70 -0.64 -15.49
C PHE A 264 16.41 -2.05 -15.03
N PHE A 265 17.37 -2.96 -15.23
CA PHE A 265 17.30 -4.35 -14.77
C PHE A 265 18.23 -4.54 -13.58
N PHE A 266 17.85 -5.41 -12.65
CA PHE A 266 18.59 -5.71 -11.42
C PHE A 266 18.71 -7.23 -11.22
#